data_AF-A0A804Q4Z1-F1
#
_entry.id   AF-A0A804Q4Z1-F1
#
_cell.length_a   1.000
_cell.length_b   1.000
_cell.length_c   1.000
_cell.angle_alpha   90.00
_cell.angle_beta   90.00
_cell.angle_gamma   90.00
#
_symmetry.space_group_name_H-M   'P 1'
#
loop_
_entity.id
_entity.type
_entity.pdbx_description
1 polymer ?
#
loop_
_entity_poly.entity_id
_entity_poly.type
_entity_poly.pdbx_seq_one_letter_code
_entity_poly.pdbx_strand_id
1 'polypeptide(L)'
;MFSGYCLASMSQSKGKNQHRKGSLSRLQLSVILLVITNVPMALYMSLFHQRGTEDVMYYLSKEAHDGRVRSVLFLMPCHSTPYYSTLHYNLPMRFLDCTPRWLFYLFFNEKK
;
A
#
# COMPACT_ATOMS: atom_id res chain seq x y z
N MET A 1 -22.04 -13.00 -8.38
CA MET A 1 -21.87 -13.99 -7.29
C MET A 1 -21.24 -15.34 -7.73
N PHE A 2 -20.75 -15.50 -8.97
CA PHE A 2 -20.34 -16.83 -9.47
C PHE A 2 -18.83 -17.17 -9.45
N SER A 3 -17.94 -16.31 -8.92
CA SER A 3 -16.50 -16.66 -8.85
C SER A 3 -16.17 -17.73 -7.81
N GLY A 4 -17.00 -17.86 -6.76
CA GLY A 4 -16.80 -18.88 -5.70
C GLY A 4 -17.11 -20.31 -6.14
N TYR A 5 -18.09 -20.51 -7.04
CA TYR A 5 -18.49 -21.85 -7.49
C TYR A 5 -17.38 -22.52 -8.32
N CYS A 6 -16.67 -21.75 -9.14
CA CYS A 6 -15.53 -22.24 -9.92
C CYS A 6 -14.34 -22.65 -9.04
N LEU A 7 -14.05 -21.89 -7.97
CA LEU A 7 -13.01 -22.28 -7.00
C LEU A 7 -13.40 -23.55 -6.23
N ALA A 8 -14.67 -23.67 -5.85
CA ALA A 8 -15.17 -24.86 -5.18
C ALA A 8 -15.10 -26.13 -6.07
N SER A 9 -15.41 -26.00 -7.37
CA SER A 9 -15.33 -27.13 -8.31
C SER A 9 -13.90 -27.60 -8.56
N MET A 10 -12.92 -26.68 -8.53
CA MET A 10 -11.49 -27.04 -8.61
C MET A 10 -11.02 -27.83 -7.37
N SER A 11 -11.56 -27.53 -6.18
CA SER A 11 -11.22 -28.28 -4.95
C SER A 11 -11.74 -29.73 -4.97
N GLN A 12 -12.83 -30.02 -5.68
CA GLN A 12 -13.40 -31.37 -5.77
C GLN A 12 -12.66 -32.27 -6.77
N SER A 13 -11.84 -31.71 -7.67
CA SER A 13 -11.00 -32.48 -8.59
C SER A 13 -9.75 -33.09 -7.92
N LYS A 14 -9.92 -33.61 -6.70
CA LYS A 14 -8.89 -34.34 -5.93
C LYS A 14 -9.09 -35.86 -5.95
N GLY A 15 -10.12 -36.37 -6.65
CA GLY A 15 -10.46 -37.78 -6.68
C GLY A 15 -10.41 -38.39 -8.08
N LYS A 16 -9.23 -38.59 -8.67
CA LYS A 16 -8.98 -39.66 -9.66
C LYS A 16 -7.47 -39.88 -9.83
N ASN A 17 -7.00 -41.01 -9.30
CA ASN A 17 -5.63 -41.51 -9.42
C ASN A 17 -5.35 -41.98 -10.86
N GLN A 18 -4.98 -41.07 -11.74
CA GLN A 18 -4.20 -41.38 -12.94
C GLN A 18 -3.65 -40.05 -13.46
N HIS A 19 -2.35 -39.97 -13.79
CA HIS A 19 -1.67 -38.77 -14.30
C HIS A 19 -1.11 -37.73 -13.30
N ARG A 20 -0.68 -38.16 -12.09
CA ARG A 20 -0.03 -37.30 -11.06
C ARG A 20 1.23 -36.53 -11.55
N LYS A 21 2.02 -37.07 -12.49
CA LYS A 21 3.29 -36.46 -12.91
C LYS A 21 3.12 -35.23 -13.82
N GLY A 22 2.11 -35.23 -14.70
CA GLY A 22 1.83 -34.12 -15.61
C GLY A 22 0.93 -33.01 -15.00
N SER A 23 0.10 -33.33 -14.01
CA SER A 23 -0.71 -32.33 -13.31
C SER A 23 0.14 -31.44 -12.41
N LEU A 24 1.13 -32.02 -11.71
CA LEU A 24 2.06 -31.26 -10.88
C LEU A 24 2.89 -30.27 -11.71
N SER A 25 3.38 -30.69 -12.90
CA SER A 25 4.12 -29.79 -13.79
C SER A 25 3.24 -28.67 -14.35
N ARG A 26 1.98 -28.97 -14.70
CA ARG A 26 1.01 -27.94 -15.09
C ARG A 26 0.72 -26.96 -13.95
N LEU A 27 0.48 -27.45 -12.74
CA LEU A 27 0.23 -26.60 -11.58
C LEU A 27 1.46 -25.75 -11.27
N GLN A 28 2.66 -26.35 -11.29
CA GLN A 28 3.91 -25.63 -11.11
C GLN A 28 4.08 -24.54 -12.19
N LEU A 29 3.80 -24.85 -13.46
CA LEU A 29 3.82 -23.86 -14.54
C LEU A 29 2.81 -22.73 -14.30
N SER A 30 1.57 -23.05 -13.88
CA SER A 30 0.57 -22.04 -13.53
C SER A 30 1.01 -21.16 -12.36
N VAL A 31 1.58 -21.74 -11.30
CA VAL A 31 2.12 -21.00 -10.15
C VAL A 31 3.28 -20.10 -10.58
N ILE A 32 4.20 -20.62 -11.40
CA ILE A 32 5.32 -19.83 -11.94
C ILE A 32 4.78 -18.65 -12.77
N LEU A 33 3.80 -18.86 -13.64
CA LEU A 33 3.18 -17.78 -14.41
C LEU A 33 2.49 -16.73 -13.51
N LEU A 34 1.76 -17.17 -12.47
CA LEU A 34 1.16 -16.28 -11.48
C LEU A 34 2.23 -15.45 -10.74
N VAL A 35 3.33 -16.08 -10.32
CA VAL A 35 4.45 -15.41 -9.64
C VAL A 35 5.13 -14.41 -10.59
N ILE A 36 5.45 -14.81 -11.82
CA ILE A 36 6.11 -13.95 -12.82
C ILE A 36 5.25 -12.74 -13.20
N THR A 37 3.92 -12.86 -13.18
CA THR A 37 3.04 -11.73 -13.52
C THR A 37 2.80 -10.80 -12.32
N ASN A 38 2.67 -11.35 -11.11
CA ASN A 38 2.32 -10.57 -9.92
C ASN A 38 3.53 -9.99 -9.19
N VAL A 39 4.65 -10.73 -9.11
CA VAL A 39 5.83 -10.29 -8.36
C VAL A 39 6.46 -9.03 -8.96
N PRO A 40 6.70 -8.92 -10.28
CA PRO A 40 7.24 -7.68 -10.86
C PRO A 40 6.32 -6.49 -10.65
N MET A 41 4.99 -6.69 -10.74
CA MET A 41 4.02 -5.61 -10.49
C MET A 41 4.05 -5.17 -9.02
N ALA A 42 4.09 -6.12 -8.08
CA ALA A 42 4.22 -5.83 -6.66
C ALA A 42 5.53 -5.11 -6.35
N LEU A 43 6.66 -5.58 -6.89
CA LEU A 43 7.95 -4.93 -6.74
C LEU A 43 7.95 -3.51 -7.31
N TYR A 44 7.35 -3.29 -8.49
CA TYR A 44 7.26 -1.94 -9.05
C TYR A 44 6.46 -0.99 -8.15
N MET A 45 5.28 -1.43 -7.70
CA MET A 45 4.42 -0.61 -6.84
C MET A 45 5.07 -0.35 -5.47
N SER A 46 5.69 -1.35 -4.86
CA SER A 46 6.37 -1.16 -3.58
C SER A 46 7.62 -0.32 -3.70
N LEU A 47 8.49 -0.61 -4.67
CA LEU A 47 9.82 -0.01 -4.74
C LEU A 47 9.84 1.38 -5.38
N PHE A 48 8.91 1.68 -6.29
CA PHE A 48 8.87 2.97 -6.99
C PHE A 48 7.68 3.83 -6.54
N HIS A 49 6.51 3.24 -6.34
CA HIS A 49 5.31 4.01 -6.01
C HIS A 49 5.15 4.26 -4.50
N GLN A 50 5.50 3.29 -3.65
CA GLN A 50 5.36 3.42 -2.19
C GLN A 50 6.61 3.96 -1.49
N ARG A 51 7.83 3.63 -1.95
CA ARG A 51 9.07 4.09 -1.30
C ARG A 51 9.30 5.61 -1.30
N GLY A 52 8.70 6.37 -2.21
CA GLY A 52 8.96 7.81 -2.32
C GLY A 52 8.65 8.59 -1.04
N THR A 53 7.62 8.21 -0.27
CA THR A 53 7.27 8.89 0.98
C THR A 53 8.20 8.50 2.13
N GLU A 54 8.76 7.29 2.10
CA GLU A 54 9.75 6.81 3.07
C GLU A 54 11.07 7.57 2.93
N ASP A 55 11.59 7.69 1.69
CA ASP A 55 12.86 8.35 1.40
C ASP A 55 12.85 9.84 1.80
N VAL A 56 11.74 10.55 1.53
CA VAL A 56 11.55 11.95 1.94
C VAL A 56 11.60 12.10 3.45
N MET A 57 10.94 11.19 4.18
CA MET A 57 10.93 11.24 5.65
C MET A 57 12.28 10.86 6.26
N TYR A 58 13.00 9.93 5.64
CA TYR A 58 14.37 9.58 6.03
C TYR A 58 15.32 10.78 5.84
N TYR A 59 15.27 11.44 4.67
CA TYR A 59 16.03 12.66 4.42
C TYR A 59 15.70 13.75 5.44
N LEU A 60 14.41 13.98 5.68
CA LEU A 60 13.96 14.99 6.64
C LEU A 60 14.41 14.68 8.07
N SER A 61 14.45 13.39 8.47
CA SER A 61 14.97 12.96 9.77
C SER A 61 16.44 13.32 9.93
N LYS A 62 17.26 13.14 8.89
CA LYS A 62 18.66 13.55 8.88
C LYS A 62 18.83 15.08 8.93
N GLU A 63 18.06 15.82 8.15
CA GLU A 63 18.08 17.28 8.17
C GLU A 63 17.64 17.84 9.53
N ALA A 64 16.68 17.17 10.19
CA ALA A 64 16.20 17.54 11.51
C ALA A 64 17.24 17.24 12.60
N HIS A 65 17.96 16.13 12.48
CA HIS A 65 19.10 15.82 13.35
C HIS A 65 20.18 16.91 13.29
N ASP A 66 20.51 17.37 12.08
CA ASP A 66 21.51 18.41 11.86
C ASP A 66 20.98 19.83 12.17
N GLY A 67 19.71 19.97 12.58
CA GLY A 67 19.08 21.25 12.91
C GLY A 67 18.85 22.19 11.72
N ARG A 68 18.92 21.67 10.48
CA ARG A 68 18.76 22.47 9.26
C ARG A 68 17.30 22.79 8.93
N VAL A 69 16.37 21.96 9.39
CA VAL A 69 14.92 22.14 9.20
C VAL A 69 14.23 22.43 10.53
N ARG A 70 13.43 23.51 10.56
CA ARG A 70 12.70 23.95 11.76
C ARG A 70 11.19 23.79 11.63
N SER A 71 10.65 23.72 10.42
CA SER A 71 9.23 23.50 10.16
C SER A 71 9.04 22.84 8.79
N VAL A 72 7.99 22.04 8.66
CA VAL A 72 7.68 21.32 7.41
C VAL A 72 6.19 21.44 7.12
N LEU A 73 5.86 21.87 5.90
CA LEU A 73 4.50 21.91 5.40
C LEU A 73 4.35 20.89 4.27
N PHE A 74 3.47 19.91 4.48
CA PHE A 74 3.14 18.89 3.51
C PHE A 74 1.96 19.35 2.63
N LEU A 75 2.23 19.59 1.34
CA LEU A 75 1.23 19.96 0.32
C LEU A 75 0.47 18.74 -0.25
N MET A 76 0.17 17.77 0.62
CA MET A 76 -0.43 16.48 0.27
C MET A 76 -1.51 16.13 1.30
N PRO A 77 -2.39 15.15 1.04
CA PRO A 77 -3.43 14.80 2.00
C PRO A 77 -2.84 14.23 3.29
N CYS A 78 -3.58 14.38 4.38
CA CYS A 78 -3.16 13.91 5.70
C CYS A 78 -2.96 12.40 5.71
N HIS A 79 -1.91 11.96 6.40
CA HIS A 79 -1.48 10.55 6.50
C HIS A 79 -0.82 9.94 5.24
N SER A 80 -0.40 10.75 4.26
CA SER A 80 0.38 10.25 3.12
C SER A 80 1.84 9.89 3.48
N THR A 81 2.39 10.46 4.56
CA THR A 81 3.77 10.20 5.04
C THR A 81 3.75 9.67 6.47
N PRO A 82 4.78 8.89 6.89
CA PRO A 82 4.86 8.31 8.23
C PRO A 82 5.18 9.32 9.36
N TYR A 83 5.10 10.63 9.12
CA TYR A 83 5.10 11.71 10.11
C TYR A 83 6.15 11.54 11.23
N TYR A 84 5.77 11.63 12.51
CA TYR A 84 6.69 11.47 13.64
C TYR A 84 7.22 10.04 13.83
N SER A 85 6.60 9.03 13.21
CA SER A 85 7.02 7.63 13.36
C SER A 85 8.39 7.35 12.73
N THR A 86 8.80 8.15 11.73
CA THR A 86 10.14 8.06 11.11
C THR A 86 11.03 9.23 11.50
N LEU A 87 10.45 10.40 11.76
CA LEU A 87 11.20 11.61 12.06
C LEU A 87 11.79 11.58 13.48
N HIS A 88 11.03 11.16 14.50
CA HIS A 88 11.45 11.15 15.92
C HIS A 88 11.94 12.48 16.53
N TYR A 89 11.82 13.61 15.82
CA TYR A 89 12.17 14.95 16.33
C TYR A 89 10.93 15.81 16.54
N ASN A 90 10.93 16.64 17.57
CA ASN A 90 9.85 17.58 17.85
C ASN A 90 10.01 18.85 17.00
N LEU A 91 9.48 18.82 15.77
CA LEU A 91 9.42 19.98 14.88
C LEU A 91 8.00 20.18 14.35
N PRO A 92 7.53 21.44 14.22
CA PRO A 92 6.20 21.72 13.71
C PRO A 92 6.06 21.23 12.27
N MET A 93 5.32 20.14 12.11
CA MET A 93 4.86 19.62 10.84
C MET A 93 3.37 19.95 10.65
N ARG A 94 2.97 20.36 9.45
CA ARG A 94 1.59 20.71 9.12
C ARG A 94 1.18 20.14 7.77
N PHE A 95 -0.11 19.94 7.56
CA PHE A 95 -0.72 19.54 6.29
C PHE A 95 -1.67 20.64 5.80
N LEU A 96 -2.11 20.57 4.55
CA LEU A 96 -3.08 21.51 3.96
C LEU A 96 -4.42 21.53 4.71
N ASP A 97 -5.06 20.36 4.83
CA ASP A 97 -6.34 20.20 5.52
C ASP A 97 -6.53 18.75 5.98
N CYS A 98 -6.74 18.55 7.28
CA CYS A 98 -7.05 17.26 7.90
C CYS A 98 -8.46 17.19 8.47
N THR A 99 -9.29 18.21 8.23
CA THR A 99 -10.65 18.20 8.75
C THR A 99 -11.42 17.01 8.17
N PRO A 100 -12.13 16.24 9.01
CA PRO A 100 -12.91 15.12 8.52
C PRO A 100 -14.03 15.62 7.62
N ARG A 101 -14.29 14.94 6.48
CA ARG A 101 -15.29 15.39 5.49
C ARG A 101 -16.68 15.61 6.07
N TRP A 102 -17.09 14.81 7.05
CA TRP A 102 -18.37 14.99 7.75
C TRP A 102 -18.47 16.34 8.45
N LEU A 103 -17.36 16.87 8.97
CA LEU A 103 -17.31 18.21 9.56
C LEU A 103 -17.48 19.29 8.50
N PHE A 104 -16.91 19.12 7.30
CA PHE A 104 -17.17 20.02 6.17
C PHE A 104 -18.67 20.04 5.82
N TYR A 105 -19.34 18.88 5.79
CA TYR A 105 -20.79 18.83 5.57
C TYR A 105 -21.59 19.55 6.66
N LEU A 106 -21.23 19.38 7.94
CA LEU A 106 -21.90 20.09 9.05
C LEU A 106 -21.68 21.60 8.97
N PHE A 107 -20.45 22.04 8.67
CA PHE A 107 -20.12 23.46 8.55
C PHE A 107 -20.83 24.12 7.36
N PHE A 108 -21.01 23.39 6.25
CA PHE A 108 -21.74 23.90 5.08
C PHE A 108 -23.25 23.87 5.30
N ASN A 109 -23.78 22.92 6.08
CA ASN A 109 -25.22 22.86 6.41
C ASN A 109 -25.62 23.94 7.41
N GLU A 110 -24.76 24.24 8.40
CA GLU A 110 -25.03 25.28 9.41
C GLU A 110 -24.92 26.71 8.84
N LYS A 111 -24.22 26.89 7.71
CA LYS A 111 -24.10 28.19 7.01
C LYS A 111 -25.29 28.51 6.09
N LYS A 112 -26.29 27.63 5.97
CA LYS A 112 -27.45 27.82 5.10
C LYS A 112 -28.72 28.08 5.92
#